data_AF-A0A3D4JQT3-F1
#
_entry.id   AF-A0A3D4JQT3-F1
#
_cell.length_a   1.000
_cell.length_b   1.000
_cell.length_c   1.000
_cell.angle_alpha   90.00
_cell.angle_beta   90.00
_cell.angle_gamma   90.00
#
_symmetry.space_group_name_H-M   'P 1'
#
loop_
_entity.id
_entity.type
_entity.pdbx_description
1 polymer ?
#
loop_
_entity_poly.entity_id
_entity_poly.type
_entity_poly.pdbx_seq_one_letter_code
_entity_poly.pdbx_strand_id
1 'polypeptide(L)'
;MNSVKTYTLFTDQDVYLFKEGKHYKLYDKFGAHSAEKDGVKGVYFSVWAPNAKKVSVIGNFNNWNHKDHILFPRWDESGIWEGFIAGLTWGTLYKYAIETPRGEILEKSDPYA
;
A
#
# COMPACT_ATOMS: atom_id res chain seq x y z
N MET A 1 10.65 12.99 7.06
CA MET A 1 10.58 11.76 7.86
C MET A 1 9.43 10.96 7.29
N ASN A 2 9.65 9.70 6.89
CA ASN A 2 8.58 8.86 6.32
C ASN A 2 7.54 8.59 7.41
N SER A 3 6.33 9.12 7.25
CA SER A 3 5.21 9.02 8.21
C SER A 3 4.51 7.65 8.20
N VAL A 4 4.89 6.78 7.26
CA VAL A 4 4.34 5.43 7.10
C VAL A 4 4.90 4.50 8.16
N LYS A 5 4.00 3.75 8.81
CA LYS A 5 4.35 2.73 9.79
C LYS A 5 4.13 1.34 9.19
N THR A 6 4.99 0.38 9.52
CA THR A 6 4.78 -1.04 9.19
C THR A 6 3.52 -1.56 9.86
N TYR A 7 2.63 -2.17 9.10
CA TYR A 7 1.37 -2.78 9.55
C TYR A 7 0.90 -3.71 8.44
N THR A 8 0.21 -4.80 8.78
CA THR A 8 -0.31 -5.76 7.79
C THR A 8 -1.71 -6.20 8.18
N LEU A 9 -2.61 -6.25 7.21
CA LEU A 9 -3.91 -6.91 7.34
C LEU A 9 -3.93 -8.30 6.70
N PHE A 10 -2.84 -8.70 6.04
CA PHE A 10 -2.66 -10.04 5.48
C PHE A 10 -2.18 -11.01 6.56
N THR A 11 -2.82 -12.17 6.60
CA THR A 11 -2.32 -13.35 7.32
C THR A 11 -1.36 -14.15 6.44
N ASP A 12 -0.59 -15.06 7.04
CA ASP A 12 0.31 -15.94 6.30
C ASP A 12 -0.45 -16.83 5.30
N GLN A 13 -1.67 -17.24 5.66
CA GLN A 13 -2.54 -18.06 4.81
C GLN A 13 -3.01 -17.26 3.58
N ASP A 14 -3.35 -15.98 3.75
CA ASP A 14 -3.72 -15.10 2.64
C ASP A 14 -2.57 -15.07 1.62
N VAL A 15 -1.36 -14.73 2.07
CA VAL A 15 -0.19 -14.64 1.18
C VAL A 15 0.14 -15.97 0.52
N TYR A 16 0.07 -17.08 1.26
CA TYR A 16 0.32 -18.41 0.71
C TYR A 16 -0.62 -18.72 -0.48
N LEU A 17 -1.92 -18.51 -0.27
CA LEU A 17 -2.93 -18.76 -1.31
C LEU A 17 -2.85 -17.75 -2.47
N PHE A 18 -2.42 -16.52 -2.22
CA PHE A 18 -2.15 -15.52 -3.26
C PHE A 18 -1.04 -15.99 -4.21
N LYS A 19 0.10 -16.43 -3.65
CA LYS A 19 1.25 -16.92 -4.42
C LYS A 19 0.91 -18.14 -5.28
N GLU A 20 0.02 -19.00 -4.79
CA GLU A 20 -0.49 -20.16 -5.52
C GLU A 20 -1.49 -19.81 -6.64
N GLY A 21 -1.90 -18.54 -6.76
CA GLY A 21 -2.91 -18.09 -7.73
C GLY A 21 -4.32 -18.59 -7.44
N LYS A 22 -4.58 -19.09 -6.23
CA LYS A 22 -5.84 -19.75 -5.84
C LYS A 22 -6.74 -18.88 -4.95
N HIS A 23 -6.28 -17.71 -4.53
CA HIS A 23 -7.05 -16.86 -3.63
C HIS A 23 -7.89 -15.83 -4.36
N TYR A 24 -9.15 -16.18 -4.63
CA TYR A 24 -10.08 -15.26 -5.26
C TYR A 24 -10.40 -14.05 -4.36
N LYS A 25 -10.53 -14.18 -3.03
CA LYS A 25 -10.93 -13.06 -2.14
C LYS A 25 -9.80 -12.08 -1.73
N LEU A 26 -8.59 -12.21 -2.28
CA LEU A 26 -7.46 -11.41 -1.78
C LEU A 26 -7.55 -9.95 -2.22
N TYR A 27 -8.33 -9.69 -3.26
CA TYR A 27 -8.70 -8.33 -3.67
C TYR A 27 -9.30 -7.52 -2.53
N ASP A 28 -10.02 -8.15 -1.58
CA ASP A 28 -10.65 -7.47 -0.44
C ASP A 28 -9.63 -6.91 0.57
N LYS A 29 -8.37 -7.31 0.48
CA LYS A 29 -7.27 -6.83 1.36
C LYS A 29 -6.35 -5.83 0.68
N PHE A 30 -6.45 -5.73 -0.65
CA PHE A 30 -5.76 -4.72 -1.42
C PHE A 30 -6.47 -3.37 -1.34
N GLY A 31 -5.72 -2.31 -1.60
CA GLY A 31 -6.18 -0.94 -1.61
C GLY A 31 -6.16 -0.27 -0.24
N ALA A 32 -7.12 0.63 0.01
CA ALA A 32 -7.18 1.43 1.23
C ALA A 32 -8.24 0.92 2.22
N HIS A 33 -7.81 0.66 3.45
CA HIS A 33 -8.66 0.17 4.53
C HIS A 33 -8.52 1.04 5.78
N SER A 34 -9.65 1.46 6.34
CA SER A 34 -9.64 2.10 7.66
C SER A 34 -9.08 1.13 8.70
N ALA A 35 -8.07 1.57 9.44
CA ALA A 35 -7.40 0.74 10.44
C ALA A 35 -7.04 1.56 11.69
N GLU A 36 -6.79 0.84 12.77
CA GLU A 36 -6.26 1.43 14.01
C GLU A 36 -4.98 0.68 14.39
N LYS A 37 -3.92 1.44 14.63
CA LYS A 37 -2.63 0.92 15.06
C LYS A 37 -2.18 1.66 16.32
N ASP A 38 -1.92 0.92 17.39
CA ASP A 38 -1.46 1.45 18.68
C ASP A 38 -2.38 2.56 19.24
N GLY A 39 -3.70 2.39 19.08
CA GLY A 39 -4.71 3.38 19.50
C GLY A 39 -4.85 4.60 18.57
N VAL A 40 -4.12 4.64 17.45
CA VAL A 40 -4.17 5.73 16.48
C VAL A 40 -4.92 5.30 15.23
N LYS A 41 -5.97 6.04 14.88
CA LYS A 41 -6.75 5.83 13.65
C LYS A 41 -5.99 6.32 12.42
N GLY A 42 -6.19 5.63 11.31
CA GLY A 42 -5.60 5.98 10.03
C GLY A 42 -6.06 5.04 8.92
N VAL A 43 -5.31 5.02 7.84
CA VAL A 43 -5.60 4.18 6.68
C VAL A 43 -4.40 3.28 6.40
N TYR A 44 -4.68 1.99 6.29
CA TYR A 44 -3.77 0.98 5.77
C TYR A 44 -3.89 0.94 4.25
N PHE A 45 -2.75 0.97 3.56
CA PHE A 45 -2.68 0.86 2.12
C PHE A 45 -1.91 -0.39 1.75
N SER A 46 -2.37 -1.10 0.73
CA SER A 46 -1.61 -2.19 0.13
C SER A 46 -1.82 -2.31 -1.38
N VAL A 47 -0.77 -2.65 -2.11
CA VAL A 47 -0.83 -2.83 -3.56
C VAL A 47 0.17 -3.89 -4.01
N TRP A 48 -0.20 -4.69 -5.01
CA TRP A 48 0.73 -5.63 -5.62
C TRP A 48 1.54 -4.96 -6.73
N ALA A 49 2.85 -4.83 -6.51
CA ALA A 49 3.76 -4.18 -7.45
C ALA A 49 5.15 -4.87 -7.38
N PRO A 50 5.24 -6.14 -7.82
CA PRO A 50 6.42 -6.99 -7.58
C PRO A 50 7.70 -6.46 -8.24
N ASN A 51 7.56 -5.72 -9.35
CA ASN A 51 8.68 -5.17 -10.10
C ASN A 51 8.93 -3.68 -9.80
N ALA A 52 8.23 -3.09 -8.82
CA ALA A 52 8.44 -1.71 -8.45
C ALA A 52 9.76 -1.55 -7.69
N LYS A 53 10.47 -0.45 -7.95
CA LYS A 53 11.63 -0.04 -7.17
C LYS A 53 11.22 0.66 -5.87
N LYS A 54 10.13 1.43 -5.94
CA LYS A 54 9.52 2.13 -4.81
C LYS A 54 8.04 2.32 -5.08
N VAL A 55 7.23 2.24 -4.03
CA VAL A 55 5.82 2.60 -4.08
C VAL A 55 5.52 3.61 -2.98
N SER A 56 4.86 4.70 -3.35
CA SER A 56 4.41 5.73 -2.40
C SER A 56 2.92 5.97 -2.56
N VAL A 57 2.24 6.33 -1.46
CA VAL A 57 0.86 6.82 -1.51
C VAL A 57 0.91 8.33 -1.68
N ILE A 58 0.30 8.85 -2.74
CA ILE A 58 0.23 10.30 -3.01
C ILE A 58 -1.22 10.77 -2.96
N GLY A 59 -1.44 11.98 -2.48
CA GLY A 59 -2.78 12.57 -2.43
C GLY A 59 -2.76 13.98 -1.87
N ASN A 60 -3.94 14.54 -1.62
CA ASN A 60 -4.05 15.91 -1.09
C ASN A 60 -3.30 16.09 0.25
N PHE A 61 -3.27 15.05 1.08
CA PHE A 61 -2.62 15.06 2.40
C PHE A 61 -1.10 15.23 2.36
N ASN A 62 -0.45 14.98 1.22
CA ASN A 62 0.98 15.16 1.03
C ASN A 62 1.34 15.98 -0.20
N ASN A 63 0.41 16.81 -0.69
CA ASN A 63 0.56 17.63 -1.89
C ASN A 63 1.00 16.82 -3.13
N TRP A 64 0.50 15.59 -3.26
CA TRP A 64 0.82 14.68 -4.36
C TRP A 64 2.32 14.34 -4.48
N ASN A 65 3.07 14.43 -3.37
CA ASN A 65 4.53 14.26 -3.36
C ASN A 65 4.96 12.79 -3.22
N HIS A 66 5.45 12.20 -4.31
CA HIS A 66 5.92 10.80 -4.35
C HIS A 66 7.18 10.51 -3.50
N LYS A 67 7.89 11.55 -3.04
CA LYS A 67 9.09 11.38 -2.19
C LYS A 67 8.74 11.13 -0.72
N ASP A 68 7.48 11.26 -0.36
CA ASP A 68 6.95 11.03 0.97
C ASP A 68 6.00 9.83 0.98
N HIS A 69 5.59 9.38 2.17
CA HIS A 69 4.64 8.28 2.37
C HIS A 69 4.97 7.01 1.56
N ILE A 70 6.23 6.58 1.63
CA ILE A 70 6.75 5.41 0.93
C ILE A 70 6.31 4.15 1.69
N LEU A 71 5.66 3.23 0.97
CA LEU A 71 5.25 1.92 1.48
C LEU A 71 6.45 0.97 1.64
N PHE A 72 6.26 -0.06 2.45
CA PHE A 72 7.27 -1.09 2.68
C PHE A 72 6.96 -2.31 1.82
N PRO A 73 7.95 -2.88 1.10
CA PRO A 73 7.77 -4.19 0.50
C PRO A 73 7.62 -5.23 1.61
N ARG A 74 6.73 -6.21 1.42
CA ARG A 74 6.61 -7.33 2.35
C ARG A 74 7.90 -8.15 2.35
N TRP A 75 8.25 -8.64 3.53
CA TRP A 75 9.43 -9.47 3.77
C TRP A 75 9.35 -10.86 3.12
N ASP A 76 8.14 -11.28 2.74
CA ASP A 76 7.85 -12.62 2.25
C ASP A 76 7.99 -12.77 0.73
N GLU A 77 8.57 -11.81 0.01
CA GLU A 77 8.76 -11.85 -1.46
C GLU A 77 7.46 -11.99 -2.28
N SER A 78 6.30 -11.69 -1.70
CA SER A 78 5.02 -11.68 -2.43
C SER A 78 4.94 -10.56 -3.49
N GLY A 79 5.81 -9.56 -3.41
CA GLY A 79 5.78 -8.36 -4.25
C GLY A 79 4.68 -7.37 -3.86
N ILE A 80 4.04 -7.57 -2.71
CA ILE A 80 3.07 -6.65 -2.12
C ILE A 80 3.83 -5.54 -1.39
N TRP A 81 3.34 -4.32 -1.56
CA TRP A 81 3.79 -3.14 -0.85
C TRP A 81 2.70 -2.69 0.10
N GLU A 82 3.04 -2.38 1.35
CA GLU A 82 2.05 -2.04 2.36
C GLU A 82 2.53 -1.04 3.42
N GLY A 83 1.58 -0.43 4.11
CA GLY A 83 1.89 0.49 5.19
C GLY A 83 0.67 1.19 5.74
N PHE A 84 0.82 1.73 6.95
CA PHE A 84 -0.21 2.47 7.66
C PHE A 84 0.15 3.95 7.76
N ILE A 85 -0.78 4.82 7.39
CA ILE A 85 -0.64 6.28 7.51
C ILE A 85 -1.64 6.77 8.56
N ALA A 86 -1.11 7.31 9.65
CA ALA A 86 -1.89 7.84 10.76
C ALA A 86 -2.63 9.14 10.39
N GLY A 87 -3.82 9.35 10.95
CA GLY A 87 -4.57 10.59 10.81
C GLY A 87 -5.33 10.76 9.50
N LEU A 88 -5.18 9.84 8.53
CA LEU A 88 -6.01 9.81 7.34
C LEU A 88 -7.41 9.28 7.66
N THR A 89 -8.41 9.85 6.99
CA THR A 89 -9.81 9.45 7.09
C THR A 89 -10.24 8.68 5.85
N TRP A 90 -11.28 7.87 6.00
CA TRP A 90 -11.94 7.22 4.87
C TRP A 90 -12.43 8.25 3.84
N GLY A 91 -12.27 7.94 2.55
CA GLY A 91 -12.60 8.86 1.44
C GLY A 91 -11.49 9.86 1.09
N THR A 92 -10.31 9.77 1.71
CA THR A 92 -9.14 10.53 1.28
C THR A 92 -8.81 10.19 -0.18
N LEU A 93 -8.71 11.21 -1.06
CA LEU A 93 -8.28 11.02 -2.44
C LEU A 93 -6.79 10.67 -2.49
N TYR A 94 -6.46 9.55 -3.14
CA TYR A 94 -5.08 9.10 -3.32
C TYR A 94 -4.86 8.41 -4.67
N LYS A 95 -3.58 8.23 -4.98
CA LYS A 95 -3.04 7.34 -6.01
C LYS A 95 -1.80 6.63 -5.46
N TYR A 96 -1.37 5.58 -6.14
CA TYR A 96 -0.04 5.01 -5.97
C TYR A 96 0.93 5.66 -6.96
N ALA A 97 2.04 6.19 -6.46
CA ALA A 97 3.20 6.56 -7.26
C ALA A 97 4.17 5.38 -7.27
N ILE A 98 4.33 4.75 -8.43
CA ILE A 98 5.17 3.56 -8.62
C ILE A 98 6.42 3.99 -9.36
N GLU A 99 7.58 3.91 -8.69
CA GLU A 99 8.88 4.07 -9.33
C GLU A 99 9.26 2.76 -10.01
N THR A 100 9.46 2.80 -11.33
CA THR A 100 9.90 1.63 -12.10
C THR A 100 11.39 1.36 -11.87
N PRO A 101 11.92 0.18 -12.24
CA PRO A 101 13.36 -0.08 -12.19
C PRO A 101 14.20 0.90 -13.02
N ARG A 102 13.59 1.54 -14.03
CA ARG A 102 14.22 2.56 -14.88
C ARG A 102 14.18 3.98 -14.26
N GLY A 103 13.55 4.14 -13.10
CA GLY A 103 13.43 5.42 -12.39
C GLY A 103 12.25 6.29 -12.86
N GLU A 104 11.38 5.79 -13.73
CA GLU A 104 10.17 6.50 -14.14
C GLU A 104 9.13 6.43 -13.03
N ILE A 105 8.40 7.53 -12.80
CA ILE A 105 7.29 7.57 -11.84
C ILE A 105 5.97 7.40 -12.60
N LEU A 106 5.26 6.32 -12.30
CA LEU A 106 3.93 6.06 -12.81
C LEU A 106 2.89 6.34 -11.73
N GLU A 107 1.95 7.24 -12.00
CA GLU A 107 0.79 7.42 -11.14
C GLU A 107 -0.32 6.47 -11.55
N LYS A 108 -0.78 5.65 -10.61
CA LYS A 108 -1.90 4.73 -10.80
C LYS A 108 -2.97 5.01 -9.79
N SER A 109 -4.19 5.21 -10.26
CA SER A 109 -5.37 5.06 -9.40
C SER A 109 -5.36 3.66 -8.80
N ASP A 110 -5.89 3.54 -7.60
CA ASP A 110 -6.05 2.23 -6.99
C ASP A 110 -6.96 1.34 -7.86
N PRO A 111 -6.49 0.15 -8.29
CA PRO A 111 -7.34 -0.79 -9.01
C PRO A 111 -8.55 -1.29 -8.21
N TYR A 112 -8.55 -1.11 -6.89
CA TYR A 112 -9.51 -1.66 -5.93
C TYR A 112 -10.26 -0.59 -5.11
N ALA A 113 -10.12 0.70 -5.44
CA ALA A 113 -10.89 1.79 -4.80
C ALA A 113 -12.35 1.86 -5.27
#